data_AF-A0A2M8JNL3-F1
#
_entry.id   AF-A0A2M8JNL3-F1
#
_cell.length_a   1.000
_cell.length_b   1.000
_cell.length_c   1.000
_cell.angle_alpha   90.00
_cell.angle_beta   90.00
_cell.angle_gamma   90.00
#
_symmetry.space_group_name_H-M   'P 1'
#
loop_
_entity.id
_entity.type
_entity.pdbx_description
1 polymer ?
#
loop_
_entity_poly.entity_id
_entity_poly.type
_entity_poly.pdbx_seq_one_letter_code
_entity_poly.pdbx_strand_id
1 'polypeptide(L)'
;MKKSTFIRNELNLTQCEMAELLNITRSQLSLFELGLRELPTTALIRASQIGNFMTTAKVPETNDFHQIADWEEEKEKFLAKALADCKHYQLTIIRKLPKMEEAYQATLKTLQLIDYLKEQAHKEDALHQGAIFILEDKARKSLKKCGPKELVKQQYQLLLLQKQEEWLNDLIANDRIE
;
A
#
# COMPACT_ATOMS: atom_id res chain seq x y z
N MET A 1 23.04 -22.63 -20.30
CA MET A 1 22.60 -24.01 -19.99
C MET A 1 21.09 -23.99 -19.84
N LYS A 2 20.37 -24.85 -20.57
CA LYS A 2 18.90 -24.90 -20.55
C LYS A 2 18.45 -25.15 -19.11
N LYS A 3 17.63 -24.26 -18.54
CA LYS A 3 17.02 -24.46 -17.22
C LYS A 3 16.12 -25.70 -17.34
N SER A 4 16.58 -26.86 -16.91
CA SER A 4 15.67 -27.97 -16.67
C SER A 4 14.78 -27.54 -15.52
N THR A 5 13.52 -27.22 -15.80
CA THR A 5 12.51 -27.02 -14.75
C THR A 5 12.33 -28.36 -14.06
N PHE A 6 12.90 -28.48 -12.86
CA PHE A 6 12.66 -29.65 -12.01
C PHE A 6 11.21 -29.63 -11.54
N ILE A 7 10.58 -30.79 -11.44
CA ILE A 7 9.20 -30.96 -10.96
C ILE A 7 8.97 -30.22 -9.63
N ARG A 8 9.96 -30.20 -8.73
CA ARG A 8 9.86 -29.46 -7.46
C ARG A 8 9.63 -27.96 -7.65
N ASN A 9 10.17 -27.36 -8.71
CA ASN A 9 9.98 -25.93 -8.98
C ASN A 9 8.56 -25.66 -9.48
N GLU A 10 7.98 -26.58 -10.24
CA GLU A 10 6.59 -26.49 -10.72
C GLU A 10 5.59 -26.62 -9.56
N LEU A 11 5.94 -27.38 -8.53
CA LEU A 11 5.13 -27.59 -7.33
C LEU A 11 5.49 -26.65 -6.16
N ASN A 12 6.42 -25.70 -6.36
CA ASN A 12 6.96 -24.83 -5.30
C ASN A 12 7.46 -25.57 -4.05
N LEU A 13 8.12 -26.72 -4.26
CA LEU A 13 8.69 -27.55 -3.20
C LEU A 13 10.19 -27.31 -3.03
N THR A 14 10.63 -27.35 -1.78
CA THR A 14 12.05 -27.41 -1.43
C THR A 14 12.67 -28.76 -1.80
N GLN A 15 14.00 -28.82 -1.83
CA GLN A 15 14.72 -30.09 -2.02
C GLN A 15 14.45 -31.09 -0.88
N CYS A 16 14.15 -30.61 0.32
CA CYS A 16 13.82 -31.50 1.44
C CYS A 16 12.46 -32.16 1.22
N GLU A 17 11.43 -31.37 0.94
CA GLU A 17 10.07 -31.86 0.74
C GLU A 17 9.98 -32.80 -0.47
N MET A 18 10.62 -32.45 -1.59
CA MET A 18 10.67 -33.33 -2.75
C MET A 18 11.42 -34.63 -2.45
N ALA A 19 12.51 -34.58 -1.68
CA ALA A 19 13.24 -35.79 -1.30
C ALA A 19 12.40 -36.70 -0.40
N GLU A 20 11.62 -36.13 0.52
CA GLU A 20 10.66 -36.87 1.35
C GLU A 20 9.57 -37.54 0.51
N LEU A 21 8.96 -36.82 -0.44
CA LEU A 21 7.97 -37.40 -1.38
C LEU A 21 8.55 -38.57 -2.18
N LEU A 22 9.78 -38.44 -2.66
CA LEU A 22 10.49 -39.48 -3.41
C LEU A 22 11.08 -40.58 -2.50
N ASN A 23 11.01 -40.42 -1.17
CA ASN A 23 11.60 -41.30 -0.16
C ASN A 23 13.10 -41.53 -0.38
N ILE A 24 13.83 -40.43 -0.57
CA ILE A 24 15.29 -40.37 -0.68
C ILE A 24 15.83 -39.27 0.24
N THR A 25 17.15 -39.21 0.39
CA THR A 25 17.78 -38.11 1.13
C THR A 25 17.86 -36.84 0.29
N ARG A 26 17.82 -35.68 0.94
CA ARG A 26 18.06 -34.37 0.30
C ARG A 26 19.38 -34.35 -0.50
N SER A 27 20.43 -34.97 0.03
CA SER A 27 21.74 -35.03 -0.64
C SER A 27 21.67 -35.82 -1.95
N GLN A 28 20.93 -36.94 -1.97
CA GLN A 28 20.71 -37.70 -3.21
C GLN A 28 19.94 -36.89 -4.25
N LEU A 29 18.89 -36.17 -3.84
CA LEU A 29 18.16 -35.28 -4.75
C LEU A 29 19.05 -34.16 -5.28
N SER A 30 19.87 -33.53 -4.42
CA SER A 30 20.80 -32.47 -4.84
C SER A 30 21.84 -32.98 -5.84
N LEU A 31 22.40 -34.17 -5.63
CA LEU A 31 23.37 -34.76 -6.57
C LEU A 31 22.71 -35.11 -7.91
N PHE A 32 21.45 -35.53 -7.89
CA PHE A 32 20.67 -35.77 -9.09
C PHE A 32 20.40 -34.48 -9.86
N GLU A 33 19.97 -33.42 -9.20
CA GLU A 33 19.72 -32.11 -9.84
C GLU A 33 21.01 -31.52 -10.43
N LEU A 34 22.17 -31.82 -9.84
CA LEU A 34 23.48 -31.43 -10.36
C LEU A 34 23.98 -32.34 -11.50
N GLY A 35 23.26 -33.41 -11.84
CA GLY A 35 23.67 -34.40 -12.85
C GLY A 35 24.84 -35.28 -12.40
N LEU A 36 25.16 -35.31 -11.11
CA LEU A 36 26.29 -36.04 -10.53
C LEU A 36 25.92 -37.46 -10.11
N ARG A 37 24.63 -37.78 -10.00
CA ARG A 37 24.15 -39.10 -9.57
C ARG A 37 22.76 -39.39 -10.13
N GLU A 38 22.52 -40.63 -10.53
CA GLU A 38 21.17 -41.07 -10.90
C GLU A 38 20.30 -41.34 -9.65
N LEU A 39 18.99 -41.11 -9.80
CA LEU A 39 18.03 -41.47 -8.76
C LEU A 39 17.84 -42.99 -8.69
N PRO A 40 17.59 -43.55 -7.49
CA PRO A 40 17.14 -44.92 -7.36
C PRO A 40 15.89 -45.18 -8.22
N THR A 41 15.76 -46.38 -8.78
CA THR A 41 14.63 -46.77 -9.64
C THR A 41 13.27 -46.52 -8.97
N THR A 42 13.18 -46.76 -7.66
CA THR A 42 11.97 -46.49 -6.87
C THR A 42 11.60 -45.02 -6.83
N ALA A 43 12.58 -44.12 -6.73
CA ALA A 43 12.39 -42.67 -6.77
C ALA A 43 12.03 -42.18 -8.17
N LEU A 44 12.63 -42.77 -9.23
CA LEU A 44 12.27 -42.48 -10.62
C LEU A 44 10.80 -42.83 -10.92
N ILE A 45 10.34 -43.99 -10.46
CA ILE A 45 8.94 -44.41 -10.64
C ILE A 45 7.99 -43.41 -9.97
N ARG A 46 8.28 -42.99 -8.73
CA ARG A 46 7.47 -41.98 -8.01
C ARG A 46 7.48 -40.63 -8.71
N ALA A 47 8.64 -40.16 -9.15
CA ALA A 47 8.76 -38.92 -9.90
C ALA A 47 7.95 -38.95 -11.20
N SER A 48 7.96 -40.10 -11.91
CA SER A 48 7.15 -40.30 -13.11
C SER A 48 5.65 -40.32 -12.82
N GLN A 49 5.22 -40.91 -11.71
CA GLN A 49 3.81 -40.89 -11.28
C GLN A 49 3.33 -39.47 -11.00
N ILE A 50 4.12 -38.67 -10.28
CA ILE A 50 3.83 -37.26 -9.99
C ILE A 50 3.80 -36.47 -11.31
N GLY A 51 4.79 -36.66 -12.19
CA GLY A 51 4.82 -36.06 -13.53
C GLY A 51 3.56 -36.33 -14.33
N ASN A 52 3.16 -37.61 -14.41
CA ASN A 52 1.96 -38.01 -15.14
C ASN A 52 0.69 -37.38 -14.53
N PHE A 53 0.58 -37.36 -13.20
CA PHE A 53 -0.55 -36.71 -12.52
C PHE A 53 -0.64 -35.23 -12.90
N MET A 54 0.46 -34.47 -12.85
CA MET A 54 0.46 -33.05 -13.21
C MET A 54 0.09 -32.79 -14.67
N THR A 55 0.50 -33.67 -15.59
CA THR A 55 0.17 -33.52 -17.03
C THR A 55 -1.26 -33.93 -17.38
N THR A 56 -1.87 -34.82 -16.59
CA THR A 56 -3.20 -35.39 -16.86
C THR A 56 -4.30 -34.74 -16.05
N ALA A 57 -3.97 -34.17 -14.89
CA ALA A 57 -4.87 -33.32 -14.14
C ALA A 57 -5.18 -32.08 -14.99
N LYS A 58 -6.47 -31.76 -15.14
CA LYS A 58 -6.87 -30.43 -15.58
C LYS A 58 -6.32 -29.43 -14.58
N VAL A 59 -5.82 -28.28 -15.05
CA VAL A 59 -5.46 -27.17 -14.15
C VAL A 59 -6.68 -26.92 -13.27
N PRO A 60 -6.60 -27.21 -11.97
CA PRO A 60 -7.74 -27.06 -11.09
C PRO A 60 -8.11 -25.58 -11.03
N GLU A 61 -9.40 -25.28 -11.14
CA GLU A 61 -9.87 -23.92 -10.92
C GLU A 61 -9.71 -23.57 -9.43
N THR A 62 -9.52 -22.29 -9.09
CA THR A 62 -9.35 -21.86 -7.69
C THR A 62 -10.49 -22.37 -6.79
N ASN A 63 -11.69 -22.49 -7.36
CA ASN A 63 -12.90 -22.98 -6.71
C ASN A 63 -12.86 -24.46 -6.31
N ASP A 64 -11.94 -25.26 -6.86
CA ASP A 64 -11.85 -26.70 -6.60
C ASP A 64 -11.19 -27.01 -5.24
N PHE A 65 -10.62 -26.00 -4.57
CA PHE A 65 -9.94 -26.16 -3.28
C PHE A 65 -10.63 -25.34 -2.19
N HIS A 66 -11.10 -26.03 -1.14
CA HIS A 66 -11.63 -25.37 0.06
C HIS A 66 -10.66 -24.35 0.67
N GLN A 67 -9.36 -24.64 0.59
CA GLN A 67 -8.29 -23.76 1.06
C GLN A 67 -8.16 -22.47 0.25
N ILE A 68 -8.82 -22.31 -0.90
CA ILE A 68 -8.77 -21.07 -1.69
C ILE A 68 -10.05 -20.25 -1.48
N ALA A 69 -11.20 -20.90 -1.29
CA ALA A 69 -12.46 -20.23 -0.94
C ALA A 69 -12.33 -19.37 0.34
N ASP A 70 -11.61 -19.88 1.36
CA ASP A 70 -11.32 -19.12 2.59
C ASP A 70 -10.49 -17.85 2.29
N TRP A 71 -9.58 -17.92 1.32
CA TRP A 71 -8.71 -16.79 0.95
C TRP A 71 -9.43 -15.76 0.08
N GLU A 72 -10.37 -16.20 -0.75
CA GLU A 72 -11.23 -15.29 -1.51
C GLU A 72 -12.12 -14.46 -0.57
N GLU A 73 -12.71 -15.08 0.45
CA GLU A 73 -13.47 -14.37 1.48
C GLU A 73 -12.60 -13.40 2.29
N GLU A 74 -11.38 -13.80 2.66
CA GLU A 74 -10.41 -12.91 3.33
C GLU A 74 -9.98 -11.74 2.44
N LYS A 75 -9.75 -11.99 1.15
CA LYS A 75 -9.42 -10.96 0.15
C LYS A 75 -10.54 -9.93 0.05
N GLU A 76 -11.79 -10.38 -0.09
CA GLU A 76 -12.96 -9.49 -0.17
C GLU A 76 -13.12 -8.64 1.09
N LYS A 77 -12.99 -9.26 2.28
CA LYS A 77 -13.04 -8.55 3.57
C LYS A 77 -11.93 -7.50 3.67
N PHE A 78 -10.72 -7.83 3.22
CA PHE A 78 -9.60 -6.90 3.21
C PHE A 78 -9.87 -5.70 2.29
N LEU A 79 -10.32 -5.94 1.06
CA LEU A 79 -10.62 -4.88 0.09
C LEU A 79 -11.75 -3.97 0.58
N ALA A 80 -12.82 -4.55 1.13
CA ALA A 80 -13.94 -3.79 1.70
C ALA A 80 -13.49 -2.89 2.85
N LYS A 81 -12.64 -3.41 3.74
CA LYS A 81 -12.07 -2.64 4.85
C LYS A 81 -11.16 -1.52 4.35
N ALA A 82 -10.25 -1.81 3.41
CA ALA A 82 -9.35 -0.82 2.84
C ALA A 82 -10.11 0.33 2.16
N LEU A 83 -11.19 0.01 1.45
CA LEU A 83 -12.06 1.01 0.82
C LEU A 83 -12.79 1.86 1.86
N ALA A 84 -13.32 1.25 2.93
CA ALA A 84 -13.98 1.96 4.02
C ALA A 84 -13.03 2.92 4.74
N ASP A 85 -11.81 2.46 5.05
CA ASP A 85 -10.77 3.26 5.69
C ASP A 85 -10.36 4.44 4.79
N CYS A 86 -10.16 4.18 3.48
CA CYS A 86 -9.84 5.23 2.50
C CYS A 86 -10.91 6.34 2.49
N LYS A 87 -12.19 5.96 2.35
CA LYS A 87 -13.33 6.90 2.36
C LYS A 87 -13.41 7.69 3.67
N HIS A 88 -13.16 7.04 4.80
CA HIS A 88 -13.15 7.70 6.10
C HIS A 88 -12.05 8.78 6.19
N TYR A 89 -10.83 8.48 5.72
CA TYR A 89 -9.74 9.45 5.71
C TYR A 89 -10.02 10.62 4.76
N GLN A 90 -10.58 10.35 3.57
CA GLN A 90 -10.99 11.41 2.64
C GLN A 90 -12.01 12.36 3.28
N LEU A 91 -13.07 11.82 3.90
CA LEU A 91 -14.10 12.62 4.58
C LEU A 91 -13.51 13.50 5.69
N THR A 92 -12.53 12.97 6.43
CA THR A 92 -11.83 13.72 7.48
C THR A 92 -11.08 14.92 6.90
N ILE A 93 -10.35 14.72 5.80
CA ILE A 93 -9.62 15.81 5.13
C ILE A 93 -10.58 16.82 4.50
N ILE A 94 -11.61 16.35 3.77
CA ILE A 94 -12.62 17.21 3.13
C ILE A 94 -13.33 18.10 4.15
N ARG A 95 -13.62 17.60 5.36
CA ARG A 95 -14.24 18.41 6.43
C ARG A 95 -13.29 19.45 7.02
N LYS A 96 -11.98 19.16 7.04
CA LYS A 96 -10.96 20.01 7.66
C LYS A 96 -10.46 21.10 6.72
N LEU A 97 -10.32 20.79 5.42
CA LEU A 97 -9.81 21.68 4.39
C LEU A 97 -10.52 23.05 4.32
N PRO A 98 -11.86 23.16 4.30
CA PRO A 98 -12.53 24.46 4.23
C PRO A 98 -12.25 25.31 5.48
N LYS A 99 -12.24 24.69 6.66
CA LYS A 99 -11.90 25.40 7.91
C LYS A 99 -10.46 25.91 7.92
N MET A 100 -9.53 25.14 7.33
CA MET A 100 -8.15 25.57 7.18
C MET A 100 -8.02 26.73 6.18
N GLU A 101 -8.74 26.66 5.06
CA GLU A 101 -8.77 27.71 4.05
C GLU A 101 -9.37 29.01 4.61
N GLU A 102 -10.51 28.93 5.30
CA GLU A 102 -11.12 30.07 5.99
C GLU A 102 -10.17 30.70 7.02
N ALA A 103 -9.49 29.87 7.81
CA ALA A 103 -8.49 30.34 8.77
C ALA A 103 -7.29 31.00 8.08
N TYR A 104 -6.86 30.47 6.93
CA TYR A 104 -5.80 31.07 6.11
C TYR A 104 -6.21 32.44 5.58
N GLN A 105 -7.40 32.54 4.97
CA GLN A 105 -7.94 33.81 4.46
C GLN A 105 -8.11 34.86 5.57
N ALA A 106 -8.59 34.45 6.75
CA ALA A 106 -8.67 35.32 7.92
C ALA A 106 -7.28 35.81 8.39
N THR A 107 -6.27 34.94 8.27
CA THR A 107 -4.88 35.28 8.61
C THR A 107 -4.30 36.29 7.60
N LEU A 108 -4.58 36.14 6.31
CA LEU A 108 -4.18 37.12 5.28
C LEU A 108 -4.80 38.49 5.55
N LYS A 109 -6.09 38.55 5.88
CA LYS A 109 -6.76 39.81 6.28
C LYS A 109 -6.12 40.44 7.52
N THR A 110 -5.71 39.61 8.48
CA THR A 110 -5.00 40.08 9.68
C THR A 110 -3.64 40.69 9.33
N LEU A 111 -2.90 40.07 8.41
CA LEU A 111 -1.63 40.59 7.92
C LEU A 111 -1.82 41.92 7.16
N GLN A 112 -2.83 42.02 6.30
CA GLN A 112 -3.18 43.27 5.62
C GLN A 112 -3.48 44.41 6.62
N LEU A 113 -4.21 44.11 7.70
CA LEU A 113 -4.47 45.08 8.76
C LEU A 113 -3.18 45.49 9.48
N ILE A 114 -2.29 44.54 9.78
CA ILE A 114 -0.99 44.81 10.39
C ILE A 114 -0.16 45.76 9.51
N ASP A 115 -0.11 45.51 8.20
CA ASP A 115 0.64 46.33 7.25
C ASP A 115 0.07 47.76 7.19
N TYR A 116 -1.25 47.90 7.11
CA TYR A 116 -1.93 49.20 7.18
C TYR A 116 -1.63 49.95 8.48
N LEU A 117 -1.68 49.27 9.64
CA LEU A 117 -1.38 49.88 10.94
C LEU A 117 0.09 50.30 11.06
N LYS A 118 1.02 49.57 10.45
CA LYS A 118 2.43 49.95 10.40
C LYS A 118 2.66 51.19 9.53
N GLU A 119 1.96 51.30 8.40
CA GLU A 119 2.03 52.47 7.52
C GLU A 119 1.41 53.71 8.17
N GLN A 120 0.33 53.53 8.95
CA GLN A 120 -0.35 54.60 9.69
C GLN A 120 0.41 55.04 10.96
N ALA A 121 1.31 54.20 11.48
CA ALA A 121 2.07 54.45 12.70
C ALA A 121 3.19 55.50 12.50
N HIS A 122 2.82 56.70 12.10
CA HIS A 122 3.68 57.88 12.22
C HIS A 122 3.51 58.50 13.60
N LYS A 123 4.46 58.18 14.49
CA LYS A 123 4.82 58.86 15.74
C LYS A 123 3.88 58.65 16.95
N GLU A 124 4.50 58.12 18.02
CA GLU A 124 4.16 58.28 19.46
C GLU A 124 3.20 57.33 20.19
N ASP A 125 2.48 56.40 19.56
CA ASP A 125 1.64 55.45 20.33
C ASP A 125 2.34 54.10 20.60
N ALA A 126 3.11 54.02 21.69
CA ALA A 126 3.75 52.79 22.15
C ALA A 126 2.74 51.63 22.38
N LEU A 127 1.47 51.97 22.64
CA LEU A 127 0.37 51.02 22.79
C LEU A 127 0.07 50.26 21.49
N HIS A 128 0.22 50.92 20.33
CA HIS A 128 -0.02 50.31 19.02
C HIS A 128 1.06 49.32 18.63
N GLN A 129 2.32 49.56 19.03
CA GLN A 129 3.43 48.65 18.74
C GLN A 129 3.28 47.30 19.46
N GLY A 130 2.83 47.31 20.72
CA GLY A 130 2.54 46.08 21.46
C GLY A 130 1.41 45.26 20.85
N ALA A 131 0.33 45.92 20.43
CA ALA A 131 -0.80 45.27 19.76
C ALA A 131 -0.41 44.66 18.40
N ILE A 132 0.40 45.38 17.60
CA ILE A 132 0.93 44.89 16.33
C ILE A 132 1.75 43.62 16.55
N PHE A 133 2.66 43.61 17.53
CA PHE A 133 3.49 42.44 17.85
C PHE A 133 2.64 41.21 18.21
N ILE A 134 1.59 41.37 19.02
CA ILE A 134 0.68 40.28 19.39
C ILE A 134 -0.05 39.73 18.14
N LEU A 135 -0.51 40.62 17.26
CA LEU A 135 -1.19 40.23 16.02
C LEU A 135 -0.23 39.50 15.06
N GLU A 136 1.02 39.93 14.95
CA GLU A 136 2.05 39.26 14.16
C GLU A 136 2.37 37.86 14.68
N ASP A 137 2.54 37.70 15.99
CA ASP A 137 2.78 36.38 16.59
C ASP A 137 1.59 35.44 16.37
N LYS A 138 0.36 35.96 16.53
CA LYS A 138 -0.87 35.21 16.23
C LYS A 138 -0.95 34.80 14.75
N ALA A 139 -0.66 35.71 13.83
CA ALA A 139 -0.67 35.45 12.40
C ALA A 139 0.40 34.41 12.02
N ARG A 140 1.62 34.52 12.58
CA ARG A 140 2.70 33.55 12.38
C ARG A 140 2.33 32.16 12.90
N LYS A 141 1.73 32.06 14.09
CA LYS A 141 1.25 30.78 14.66
C LYS A 141 0.13 30.18 13.81
N SER A 142 -0.77 31.01 13.28
CA SER A 142 -1.83 30.57 12.37
C SER A 142 -1.26 30.06 11.04
N LEU A 143 -0.33 30.80 10.41
CA LEU A 143 0.35 30.39 9.18
C LEU A 143 1.14 29.08 9.34
N LYS A 144 1.70 28.79 10.52
CA LYS A 144 2.33 27.49 10.76
C LYS A 144 1.33 26.32 10.71
N LYS A 145 0.06 26.55 11.04
CA LYS A 145 -0.99 25.53 11.08
C LYS A 145 -1.81 25.46 9.78
N CYS A 146 -2.13 26.60 9.19
CA CYS A 146 -3.02 26.75 8.04
C CYS A 146 -2.33 27.44 6.85
N GLY A 147 -1.01 27.56 6.84
CA GLY A 147 -0.30 28.18 5.74
C GLY A 147 -0.32 27.36 4.45
N PRO A 148 0.19 27.94 3.35
CA PRO A 148 0.11 27.34 2.02
C PRO A 148 0.74 25.95 1.96
N LYS A 149 1.85 25.74 2.67
CA LYS A 149 2.50 24.42 2.78
C LYS A 149 1.58 23.35 3.35
N GLU A 150 0.88 23.63 4.45
CA GLU A 150 0.00 22.66 5.09
C GLU A 150 -1.29 22.45 4.31
N LEU A 151 -1.84 23.50 3.68
CA LEU A 151 -2.98 23.38 2.76
C LEU A 151 -2.66 22.46 1.58
N VAL A 152 -1.53 22.71 0.89
CA VAL A 152 -1.07 21.87 -0.22
C VAL A 152 -0.83 20.44 0.24
N LYS A 153 -0.25 20.22 1.43
CA LYS A 153 -0.07 18.89 1.99
C LYS A 153 -1.39 18.14 2.18
N GLN A 154 -2.42 18.81 2.71
CA GLN A 154 -3.75 18.19 2.87
C GLN A 154 -4.42 17.92 1.52
N GLN A 155 -4.33 18.85 0.57
CA GLN A 155 -4.85 18.66 -0.79
C GLN A 155 -4.17 17.50 -1.52
N TYR A 156 -2.85 17.40 -1.41
CA TYR A 156 -2.07 16.30 -1.97
C TYR A 156 -2.47 14.95 -1.35
N GLN A 157 -2.63 14.89 -0.02
CA GLN A 157 -3.11 13.69 0.66
C GLN A 157 -4.51 13.28 0.19
N LEU A 158 -5.40 14.25 0.00
CA LEU A 158 -6.74 13.99 -0.55
C LEU A 158 -6.67 13.39 -1.94
N LEU A 159 -5.85 13.95 -2.83
CA LEU A 159 -5.65 13.44 -4.19
C LEU A 159 -5.14 12.01 -4.20
N LEU A 160 -4.15 11.69 -3.35
CA LEU A 160 -3.61 10.35 -3.22
C LEU A 160 -4.69 9.35 -2.80
N LEU A 161 -5.51 9.71 -1.81
CA LEU A 161 -6.59 8.86 -1.33
C LEU A 161 -7.68 8.67 -2.39
N GLN A 162 -8.01 9.69 -3.17
CA GLN A 162 -8.95 9.57 -4.29
C GLN A 162 -8.43 8.60 -5.35
N LYS A 163 -7.13 8.66 -5.68
CA LYS A 163 -6.51 7.69 -6.59
C LYS A 163 -6.44 6.28 -6.02
N GLN A 164 -6.21 6.16 -4.72
CA GLN A 164 -6.27 4.87 -4.05
C GLN A 164 -7.69 4.28 -4.08
N GLU A 165 -8.73 5.10 -3.90
CA GLU A 165 -10.11 4.65 -4.02
C GLU A 165 -10.45 4.20 -5.45
N GLU A 166 -10.07 4.96 -6.47
CA GLU A 166 -10.23 4.54 -7.88
C GLU A 166 -9.59 3.16 -8.10
N TRP A 167 -8.33 2.98 -7.67
CA TRP A 167 -7.61 1.73 -7.82
C TRP A 167 -8.24 0.56 -7.05
N LEU A 168 -8.72 0.79 -5.82
CA LEU A 168 -9.43 -0.22 -5.04
C LEU A 168 -10.74 -0.63 -5.71
N ASN A 169 -11.49 0.32 -6.27
CA ASN A 169 -12.72 0.01 -7.01
C ASN A 169 -12.41 -0.79 -8.28
N ASP A 170 -11.33 -0.46 -9.00
CA ASP A 170 -10.90 -1.20 -10.18
C ASP A 170 -10.47 -2.63 -9.85
N LEU A 171 -9.78 -2.83 -8.72
CA LEU A 171 -9.41 -4.15 -8.22
C LEU A 171 -10.65 -5.00 -7.86
N ILE A 172 -11.64 -4.39 -7.19
CA ILE A 172 -12.90 -5.05 -6.85
C ILE A 172 -13.72 -5.37 -8.12
N ALA A 173 -13.72 -4.49 -9.11
CA ALA A 173 -14.53 -4.65 -10.32
C ALA A 173 -13.93 -5.67 -11.31
N ASN A 174 -12.60 -5.75 -11.41
CA ASN A 174 -11.93 -6.56 -12.42
C ASN A 174 -11.33 -7.87 -11.89
N ASP A 175 -11.34 -8.09 -10.57
CA ASP A 175 -10.71 -9.23 -9.89
C ASP A 175 -9.26 -9.50 -10.34
N ARG A 176 -8.58 -8.45 -10.82
CA ARG A 176 -7.23 -8.53 -11.40
C ARG A 176 -6.19 -8.37 -10.31
N ILE A 177 -5.56 -9.48 -9.96
CA ILE A 177 -4.19 -9.47 -9.46
C ILE A 177 -3.34 -9.98 -10.64
N GLU A 178 -2.86 -9.05 -11.48
CA GLU A 178 -1.81 -9.35 -12.48
C GLU A 178 -0.42 -9.28 -11.83
#